data_AF-B4VQC6-F1
#
_entry.id   AF-B4VQC6-F1
#
_cell.length_a   1.000
_cell.length_b   1.000
_cell.length_c   1.000
_cell.angle_alpha   90.00
_cell.angle_beta   90.00
_cell.angle_gamma   90.00
#
_symmetry.space_group_name_H-M   'P 1'
#
loop_
_entity.id
_entity.type
_entity.pdbx_description
1 polymer ?
#
loop_
_entity_poly.entity_id
_entity_poly.type
_entity_poly.pdbx_seq_one_letter_code
_entity_poly.pdbx_strand_id
1 'polypeptide(L)'
;MPNIHVEKLNLKGQRLHIRFLKQQVIRGNLDVLVCSPGGVGSSFFIAFLEKYKSVNSYKDRDGLKHIDRPPLTLNSNLKAIYIYGEPFNAVLSLFRRKYHHYQSKKLLFKYPNIEPITKNCTLKKYLEEGIDRLKLGAHFENWNNSRVTYPIMLVKYESIWENLPEIFDYLEIPQSEIGNFPPPQNRNSDWNLLSEDLKDLFFNMYGDLQEKIMNFDDIKIIKPKLSAYIFLPKYALYIGALYKQKLIG
;
A
#
# COMPACT_ATOMS: atom_id res chain seq x y z
N MET A 1 -11.70 34.22 27.59
CA MET A 1 -10.80 33.05 27.75
C MET A 1 -10.82 32.26 26.45
N PRO A 2 -9.69 32.12 25.74
CA PRO A 2 -9.66 31.33 24.51
C PRO A 2 -10.01 29.87 24.82
N ASN A 3 -10.79 29.28 23.91
CA ASN A 3 -11.51 28.04 24.11
C ASN A 3 -10.52 26.85 24.06
N ILE A 4 -10.06 26.40 25.23
CA ILE A 4 -9.06 25.32 25.44
C ILE A 4 -9.37 24.06 24.63
N HIS A 5 -10.65 23.82 24.30
CA HIS A 5 -11.08 22.72 23.45
C HIS A 5 -10.68 22.85 21.97
N VAL A 6 -10.74 24.06 21.40
CA VAL A 6 -10.36 24.33 20.00
C VAL A 6 -8.86 24.22 19.82
N GLU A 7 -8.09 24.66 20.82
CA GLU A 7 -6.63 24.61 20.82
C GLU A 7 -6.10 23.16 20.92
N LYS A 8 -6.75 22.31 21.73
CA LYS A 8 -6.44 20.86 21.82
C LYS A 8 -6.77 20.10 20.53
N LEU A 9 -7.87 20.43 19.84
CA LEU A 9 -8.23 19.85 18.54
C LEU A 9 -7.22 20.25 17.45
N ASN A 10 -6.77 21.50 17.46
CA ASN A 10 -5.78 22.02 16.52
C ASN A 10 -4.40 21.36 16.73
N LEU A 11 -3.95 21.21 17.98
CA LEU A 11 -2.71 20.50 18.31
C LEU A 11 -2.76 19.00 17.98
N LYS A 12 -3.91 18.34 18.18
CA LYS A 12 -4.12 16.93 17.79
C LYS A 12 -4.09 16.76 16.27
N GLY A 13 -4.72 17.67 15.53
CA GLY A 13 -4.68 17.72 14.07
C GLY A 13 -3.28 17.95 13.51
N GLN A 14 -2.54 18.92 14.05
CA GLN A 14 -1.15 19.21 13.65
C GLN A 14 -0.21 18.03 13.94
N ARG A 15 -0.34 17.37 15.10
CA ARG A 15 0.44 16.16 15.43
C ARG A 15 0.11 14.99 14.50
N LEU A 16 -1.17 14.81 14.13
CA LEU A 16 -1.58 13.80 13.15
C LEU A 16 -0.97 14.09 11.78
N HIS A 17 -1.00 15.36 11.35
CA HIS A 17 -0.42 15.80 10.08
C HIS A 17 1.10 15.63 10.03
N ILE A 18 1.82 15.90 11.12
CA ILE A 18 3.27 15.68 11.18
C ILE A 18 3.59 14.17 11.17
N ARG A 19 2.82 13.34 11.89
CA ARG A 19 2.96 11.87 11.82
C ARG A 19 2.65 11.34 10.41
N PHE A 20 1.63 11.90 9.77
CA PHE A 20 1.26 11.58 8.40
C PHE A 20 2.44 11.82 7.46
N LEU A 21 3.00 13.02 7.49
CA LEU A 21 4.10 13.40 6.62
C LEU A 21 5.40 12.65 6.96
N LYS A 22 5.64 12.28 8.22
CA LYS A 22 6.79 11.42 8.61
C LYS A 22 6.71 10.01 8.00
N GLN A 23 5.51 9.45 7.81
CA GLN A 23 5.32 8.16 7.14
C GLN A 23 5.48 8.23 5.62
N GLN A 24 5.50 9.44 5.06
CA GLN A 24 5.48 9.67 3.61
C GLN A 24 6.86 10.10 3.10
N VAL A 25 7.94 9.90 3.86
CA VAL A 25 9.30 10.22 3.40
C VAL A 25 10.20 9.02 3.62
N ILE A 26 10.78 8.48 2.54
CA ILE A 26 11.84 7.47 2.65
C ILE A 26 13.13 8.18 3.08
N ARG A 27 13.73 7.70 4.16
CA ARG A 27 14.96 8.29 4.76
C ARG A 27 16.24 7.49 4.46
N GLY A 28 16.12 6.31 3.85
CA GLY A 28 17.23 5.44 3.49
C GLY A 28 17.41 5.32 1.98
N ASN A 29 18.47 4.64 1.56
CA ASN A 29 18.70 4.33 0.16
C ASN A 29 18.04 2.98 -0.19
N LEU A 30 16.79 3.04 -0.66
CA LEU A 30 16.09 1.90 -1.25
C LEU A 30 16.26 1.95 -2.77
N ASP A 31 16.62 0.83 -3.37
CA ASP A 31 16.61 0.65 -4.82
C ASP A 31 15.19 0.35 -5.28
N VAL A 32 14.47 -0.46 -4.50
CA VAL A 32 13.10 -0.90 -4.80
C VAL A 32 12.16 -0.67 -3.62
N LEU A 33 10.96 -0.19 -3.90
CA LEU A 33 9.85 -0.13 -2.96
C LEU A 33 8.73 -1.06 -3.43
N VAL A 34 8.31 -2.02 -2.62
CA VAL A 34 7.14 -2.86 -2.89
C VAL A 34 6.03 -2.52 -1.91
N CYS A 35 4.88 -2.13 -2.45
CA CYS A 35 3.68 -1.82 -1.67
C CYS A 35 2.46 -2.61 -2.15
N SER A 36 1.51 -2.84 -1.25
CA SER A 36 0.19 -3.38 -1.58
C SER A 36 -0.83 -2.97 -0.52
N PRO A 37 -2.15 -3.04 -0.78
CA PRO A 37 -3.16 -2.71 0.22
C PRO A 37 -3.28 -3.76 1.34
N GLY A 38 -2.51 -4.87 1.26
CA GLY A 38 -2.66 -6.04 2.12
C GLY A 38 -3.54 -7.12 1.47
N GLY A 39 -3.46 -8.35 1.97
CA GLY A 39 -4.25 -9.47 1.46
C GLY A 39 -3.74 -10.13 0.17
N VAL A 40 -3.06 -9.39 -0.71
CA VAL A 40 -2.64 -9.82 -2.07
C VAL A 40 -1.25 -10.48 -2.18
N GLY A 41 -0.64 -10.90 -1.06
CA GLY A 41 0.57 -11.74 -1.13
C GLY A 41 1.92 -11.04 -1.40
N SER A 42 2.10 -9.75 -1.15
CA SER A 42 3.39 -9.06 -1.42
C SER A 42 4.62 -9.53 -0.62
N SER A 43 4.45 -10.33 0.45
CA SER A 43 5.57 -10.74 1.33
C SER A 43 6.63 -11.58 0.62
N PHE A 44 6.22 -12.58 -0.18
CA PHE A 44 7.17 -13.48 -0.83
C PHE A 44 7.98 -12.72 -1.89
N PHE A 45 7.32 -11.79 -2.59
CA PHE A 45 7.92 -10.94 -3.61
C PHE A 45 9.05 -10.10 -3.02
N ILE A 46 8.78 -9.43 -1.89
CA ILE A 46 9.81 -8.66 -1.16
C ILE A 46 10.96 -9.56 -0.71
N ALA A 47 10.66 -10.71 -0.09
CA ALA A 47 11.69 -11.62 0.39
C ALA A 47 12.57 -12.18 -0.73
N PHE A 48 12.03 -12.35 -1.94
CA PHE A 48 12.81 -12.70 -3.12
C PHE A 48 13.74 -11.55 -3.54
N LEU A 49 13.22 -10.32 -3.62
CA LEU A 49 13.99 -9.15 -4.05
C LEU A 49 15.11 -8.74 -3.10
N GLU A 50 15.00 -9.03 -1.80
CA GLU A 50 16.06 -8.79 -0.80
C GLU A 50 17.41 -9.42 -1.18
N LYS A 51 17.43 -10.41 -2.08
CA LYS A 51 18.66 -11.04 -2.59
C LYS A 51 19.42 -10.19 -3.62
N TYR A 52 18.74 -9.25 -4.29
CA TYR A 52 19.27 -8.54 -5.46
C TYR A 52 19.32 -7.02 -5.27
N LYS A 53 18.43 -6.46 -4.45
CA LYS A 53 18.20 -5.02 -4.33
C LYS A 53 17.98 -4.63 -2.87
N SER A 54 18.34 -3.39 -2.51
CA SER A 54 17.90 -2.78 -1.25
C SER A 54 16.38 -2.51 -1.33
N VAL A 55 15.59 -3.23 -0.54
CA VAL A 55 14.12 -3.21 -0.57
C VAL A 55 13.52 -3.02 0.82
N ASN A 56 12.26 -2.58 0.90
CA ASN A 56 11.52 -2.48 2.16
C ASN A 56 11.28 -3.85 2.81
N SER A 57 11.01 -3.88 4.11
CA SER A 57 10.94 -5.11 4.90
C SER A 57 9.71 -5.96 4.59
N TYR A 58 9.89 -7.25 4.27
CA TYR A 58 8.74 -8.16 4.07
C TYR A 58 7.90 -8.37 5.34
N LYS A 59 8.53 -8.20 6.52
CA LYS A 59 7.88 -8.23 7.84
C LYS A 59 7.26 -6.89 8.24
N ASP A 60 7.29 -5.90 7.35
CA ASP A 60 6.72 -4.55 7.55
C ASP A 60 7.28 -3.83 8.79
N ARG A 61 8.58 -4.03 9.09
CA ARG A 61 9.26 -3.38 10.24
C ARG A 61 9.54 -1.89 9.99
N ASP A 62 9.57 -1.47 8.73
CA ASP A 62 9.73 -0.08 8.30
C ASP A 62 8.39 0.64 8.07
N GLY A 63 7.27 -0.09 8.09
CA GLY A 63 5.94 0.44 7.87
C GLY A 63 5.65 0.85 6.43
N LEU A 64 6.51 0.49 5.45
CA LEU A 64 6.40 0.94 4.06
C LEU A 64 5.49 0.05 3.21
N LYS A 65 5.20 -1.18 3.65
CA LYS A 65 4.54 -2.19 2.81
C LYS A 65 3.09 -1.87 2.48
N HIS A 66 2.44 -1.08 3.33
CA HIS A 66 1.00 -0.77 3.27
C HIS A 66 0.73 0.74 3.40
N ILE A 67 1.65 1.57 2.93
CA ILE A 67 1.48 3.02 2.94
C ILE A 67 0.44 3.44 1.91
N ASP A 68 -0.50 4.27 2.36
CA ASP A 68 -1.66 4.69 1.57
C ASP A 68 -1.32 5.39 0.26
N ARG A 69 -0.14 6.00 0.17
CA ARG A 69 0.34 6.73 -1.01
C ARG A 69 1.82 6.48 -1.23
N PRO A 70 2.30 6.55 -2.48
CA PRO A 70 3.72 6.52 -2.79
C PRO A 70 4.46 7.59 -1.97
N PRO A 71 5.53 7.21 -1.24
CA PRO A 71 6.24 8.12 -0.38
C PRO A 71 7.11 9.07 -1.20
N LEU A 72 7.39 10.22 -0.61
CA LEU A 72 8.34 11.20 -1.10
C LEU A 72 9.77 10.68 -0.89
N THR A 73 10.63 10.89 -1.87
CA THR A 73 12.06 10.59 -1.78
C THR A 73 12.86 11.53 -2.67
N LEU A 74 14.10 11.80 -2.28
CA LEU A 74 15.08 12.48 -3.12
C LEU A 74 15.81 11.49 -4.05
N ASN A 75 15.68 10.18 -3.80
CA ASN A 75 16.23 9.15 -4.67
C ASN A 75 15.38 9.01 -5.94
N SER A 76 15.77 9.67 -7.03
CA SER A 76 15.12 9.52 -8.34
C SER A 76 15.36 8.15 -9.00
N ASN A 77 16.33 7.38 -8.50
CA ASN A 77 16.63 6.04 -9.02
C ASN A 77 15.79 4.95 -8.34
N LEU A 78 14.99 5.29 -7.33
CA LEU A 78 14.04 4.36 -6.73
C LEU A 78 13.13 3.79 -7.83
N LYS A 79 12.83 2.49 -7.78
CA LYS A 79 11.74 1.91 -8.57
C LYS A 79 10.68 1.38 -7.63
N ALA A 80 9.43 1.75 -7.85
CA ALA A 80 8.35 1.20 -7.03
C ALA A 80 7.59 0.11 -7.79
N ILE A 81 7.14 -0.90 -7.05
CA ILE A 81 6.17 -1.90 -7.47
C ILE A 81 4.95 -1.79 -6.55
N TYR A 82 3.79 -1.64 -7.15
CA TYR A 82 2.51 -1.71 -6.46
C TYR A 82 1.78 -2.98 -6.87
N ILE A 83 1.73 -3.95 -5.96
CA ILE A 83 1.02 -5.21 -6.20
C ILE A 83 -0.44 -5.01 -5.81
N TYR A 84 -1.32 -5.22 -6.77
CA TYR A 84 -2.77 -5.25 -6.58
C TYR A 84 -3.31 -6.61 -7.00
N GLY A 85 -4.59 -6.88 -6.80
CA GLY A 85 -5.17 -8.15 -7.21
C GLY A 85 -6.61 -8.27 -6.73
N GLU A 86 -7.17 -9.46 -6.90
CA GLU A 86 -8.59 -9.72 -6.71
C GLU A 86 -9.05 -9.33 -5.28
N PRO A 87 -9.95 -8.32 -5.14
CA PRO A 87 -10.25 -7.72 -3.85
C PRO A 87 -11.01 -8.66 -2.89
N PHE A 88 -11.88 -9.57 -3.34
CA PHE A 88 -12.60 -10.44 -2.42
C PHE A 88 -11.64 -11.37 -1.67
N ASN A 89 -10.71 -12.01 -2.38
CA ASN A 89 -9.65 -12.83 -1.79
C ASN A 89 -8.70 -12.01 -0.93
N ALA A 90 -8.43 -10.74 -1.27
CA ALA A 90 -7.61 -9.87 -0.44
C ALA A 90 -8.26 -9.65 0.94
N VAL A 91 -9.56 -9.34 0.97
CA VAL A 91 -10.35 -9.20 2.20
C VAL A 91 -10.39 -10.54 2.95
N LEU A 92 -10.75 -11.62 2.28
CA LEU A 92 -10.82 -12.97 2.86
C LEU A 92 -9.49 -13.37 3.51
N SER A 93 -8.37 -13.10 2.84
CA SER A 93 -7.01 -13.35 3.32
C SER A 93 -6.68 -12.57 4.59
N LEU A 94 -7.17 -11.32 4.73
CA LEU A 94 -6.99 -10.52 5.95
C LEU A 94 -7.83 -11.04 7.11
N PHE A 95 -9.07 -11.48 6.85
CA PHE A 95 -9.94 -12.05 7.89
C PHE A 95 -9.43 -13.40 8.36
N ARG A 96 -9.10 -14.32 7.44
CA ARG A 96 -8.58 -15.66 7.74
C ARG A 96 -7.32 -15.61 8.62
N ARG A 97 -6.40 -14.68 8.34
CA ARG A 97 -5.15 -14.50 9.11
C ARG A 97 -5.31 -13.61 10.35
N LYS A 98 -6.54 -13.14 10.63
CA LYS A 98 -6.85 -12.22 11.74
C LYS A 98 -6.05 -10.90 11.69
N TYR A 99 -5.73 -10.42 10.49
CA TYR A 99 -5.01 -9.15 10.27
C TYR A 99 -5.90 -7.97 9.89
N HIS A 100 -7.20 -8.18 9.64
CA HIS A 100 -8.18 -7.14 9.29
C HIS A 100 -8.13 -5.91 10.22
N HIS A 101 -7.99 -6.10 11.53
CA HIS A 101 -7.99 -5.00 12.51
C HIS A 101 -6.69 -4.18 12.50
N TYR A 102 -5.54 -4.83 12.36
CA TYR A 102 -4.27 -4.11 12.21
C TYR A 102 -4.20 -3.38 10.87
N GLN A 103 -4.67 -4.04 9.80
CA GLN A 103 -4.63 -3.47 8.46
C GLN A 103 -5.57 -2.25 8.34
N SER A 104 -6.82 -2.37 8.78
CA SER A 104 -7.76 -1.24 8.76
C SER A 104 -7.24 -0.05 9.57
N LYS A 105 -6.62 -0.26 10.75
CA LYS A 105 -5.99 0.84 11.52
C LYS A 105 -4.94 1.61 10.73
N LYS A 106 -4.12 0.90 9.95
CA LYS A 106 -3.07 1.52 9.11
C LYS A 106 -3.68 2.32 7.96
N LEU A 107 -4.62 1.71 7.24
CA LEU A 107 -5.22 2.29 6.04
C LEU A 107 -6.18 3.45 6.37
N LEU A 108 -6.81 3.42 7.54
CA LEU A 108 -7.73 4.47 7.98
C LEU A 108 -7.06 5.68 8.63
N PHE A 109 -5.73 5.75 8.64
CA PHE A 109 -5.03 6.85 9.29
C PHE A 109 -5.43 8.25 8.77
N LYS A 110 -5.86 8.35 7.50
CA LYS A 110 -6.39 9.60 6.88
C LYS A 110 -7.90 9.78 6.99
N TYR A 111 -8.59 8.81 7.57
CA TYR A 111 -10.05 8.75 7.64
C TYR A 111 -10.47 8.78 9.11
N PRO A 112 -10.25 9.91 9.83
CA PRO A 112 -10.42 9.97 11.29
C PRO A 112 -11.87 9.75 11.75
N ASN A 113 -12.83 9.84 10.84
CA ASN A 113 -14.26 9.64 11.12
C ASN A 113 -14.71 8.19 10.85
N ILE A 114 -13.80 7.30 10.45
CA ILE A 114 -14.09 5.89 10.19
C ILE A 114 -13.35 5.06 11.22
N GLU A 115 -14.12 4.38 12.06
CA GLU A 115 -13.54 3.49 13.06
C GLU A 115 -12.94 2.23 12.40
N PRO A 116 -11.74 1.80 12.81
CA PRO A 116 -11.13 0.57 12.32
C PRO A 116 -11.94 -0.69 12.66
N ILE A 117 -11.70 -1.75 11.88
CA ILE A 117 -12.31 -3.06 12.14
C ILE A 117 -11.79 -3.57 13.49
N THR A 118 -12.68 -4.02 14.36
CA THR A 118 -12.31 -4.57 15.67
C THR A 118 -11.75 -5.98 15.53
N LYS A 119 -10.89 -6.41 16.46
CA LYS A 119 -10.22 -7.74 16.43
C LYS A 119 -11.19 -8.93 16.40
N ASN A 120 -12.39 -8.75 16.97
CA ASN A 120 -13.42 -9.79 17.09
C ASN A 120 -14.50 -9.68 15.99
N CYS A 121 -14.37 -8.75 15.05
CA CYS A 121 -15.30 -8.63 13.94
C CYS A 121 -15.18 -9.85 13.02
N THR A 122 -16.30 -10.49 12.71
CA THR A 122 -16.35 -11.60 11.74
C THR A 122 -16.44 -11.05 10.32
N LEU A 123 -16.06 -11.86 9.32
CA LEU A 123 -16.19 -11.47 7.91
C LEU A 123 -17.64 -11.13 7.55
N LYS A 124 -18.59 -12.01 7.94
CA LYS A 124 -20.02 -11.80 7.68
C LYS A 124 -20.50 -10.45 8.25
N LYS A 125 -20.24 -10.19 9.54
CA LYS A 125 -20.60 -8.92 10.19
C LYS A 125 -19.99 -7.71 9.49
N TYR A 126 -18.70 -7.82 9.12
CA TYR A 126 -18.02 -6.73 8.41
C TYR A 126 -18.70 -6.39 7.08
N LEU A 127 -19.05 -7.40 6.29
CA LEU A 127 -19.71 -7.20 5.00
C LEU A 127 -21.16 -6.73 5.17
N GLU A 128 -21.90 -7.26 6.15
CA GLU A 128 -23.27 -6.82 6.49
C GLU A 128 -23.34 -5.34 6.89
N GLU A 129 -22.32 -4.82 7.56
CA GLU A 129 -22.25 -3.40 7.89
C GLU A 129 -22.05 -2.50 6.65
N GLY A 130 -21.53 -3.03 5.54
CA GLY A 130 -21.36 -2.32 4.27
C GLY A 130 -20.36 -1.15 4.30
N ILE A 131 -19.66 -0.91 5.41
CA ILE A 131 -18.71 0.20 5.55
C ILE A 131 -17.30 -0.27 5.21
N ASP A 132 -16.76 0.20 4.08
CA ASP A 132 -15.38 -0.10 3.66
C ASP A 132 -14.34 0.56 4.56
N ARG A 133 -13.81 -0.24 5.48
CA ARG A 133 -12.77 0.11 6.45
C ARG A 133 -11.38 -0.34 6.02
N LEU A 134 -11.27 -1.03 4.89
CA LEU A 134 -10.00 -1.42 4.29
C LEU A 134 -9.58 -0.46 3.18
N LYS A 135 -10.52 0.31 2.60
CA LYS A 135 -10.25 1.37 1.62
C LYS A 135 -9.40 0.87 0.46
N LEU A 136 -9.60 -0.37 0.03
CA LEU A 136 -8.79 -1.04 -1.00
C LEU A 136 -8.80 -0.27 -2.31
N GLY A 137 -9.98 0.20 -2.74
CA GLY A 137 -10.14 1.01 -3.94
C GLY A 137 -9.43 2.36 -3.82
N ALA A 138 -9.60 3.07 -2.70
CA ALA A 138 -8.92 4.34 -2.49
C ALA A 138 -7.39 4.18 -2.44
N HIS A 139 -6.90 3.10 -1.83
CA HIS A 139 -5.48 2.75 -1.81
C HIS A 139 -4.94 2.51 -3.22
N PHE A 140 -5.66 1.74 -4.04
CA PHE A 140 -5.32 1.52 -5.44
C PHE A 140 -5.27 2.85 -6.22
N GLU A 141 -6.30 3.69 -6.11
CA GLU A 141 -6.35 4.99 -6.81
C GLU A 141 -5.23 5.94 -6.39
N ASN A 142 -4.88 5.92 -5.10
CA ASN A 142 -3.80 6.73 -4.55
C ASN A 142 -2.44 6.41 -5.17
N TRP A 143 -2.21 5.14 -5.53
CA TRP A 143 -1.01 4.69 -6.21
C TRP A 143 -1.12 4.89 -7.73
N ASN A 144 -2.24 4.49 -8.34
CA ASN A 144 -2.50 4.56 -9.79
C ASN A 144 -2.50 6.00 -10.35
N ASN A 145 -2.97 6.98 -9.57
CA ASN A 145 -3.06 8.38 -10.01
C ASN A 145 -1.94 9.27 -9.44
N SER A 146 -0.91 8.66 -8.87
CA SER A 146 0.15 9.38 -8.18
C SER A 146 0.98 10.27 -9.11
N ARG A 147 1.57 11.31 -8.51
CA ARG A 147 2.57 12.19 -9.11
C ARG A 147 3.84 12.08 -8.27
N VAL A 148 4.83 11.38 -8.79
CA VAL A 148 6.08 11.05 -8.09
C VAL A 148 7.31 11.39 -8.95
N THR A 149 8.47 11.37 -8.30
CA THR A 149 9.80 11.61 -8.90
C THR A 149 10.48 10.34 -9.42
N TYR A 150 9.84 9.19 -9.25
CA TYR A 150 10.34 7.86 -9.61
C TYR A 150 9.26 7.05 -10.33
N PRO A 151 9.61 6.04 -11.15
CA PRO A 151 8.62 5.20 -11.80
C PRO A 151 7.91 4.26 -10.81
N ILE A 152 6.65 3.92 -11.13
CA ILE A 152 5.87 2.92 -10.40
C ILE A 152 5.33 1.90 -11.40
N MET A 153 5.64 0.63 -11.21
CA MET A 153 4.99 -0.46 -11.92
C MET A 153 3.83 -1.00 -11.06
N LEU A 154 2.61 -0.93 -11.57
CA LEU A 154 1.46 -1.62 -11.01
C LEU A 154 1.43 -3.03 -11.60
N VAL A 155 1.30 -4.03 -10.74
CA VAL A 155 1.31 -5.44 -11.14
C VAL A 155 0.11 -6.15 -10.52
N LYS A 156 -0.71 -6.80 -11.36
CA LYS A 156 -1.79 -7.68 -10.91
C LYS A 156 -1.16 -8.96 -10.36
N TYR A 157 -1.51 -9.34 -9.14
CA TYR A 157 -0.96 -10.52 -8.48
C TYR A 157 -1.19 -11.77 -9.32
N GLU A 158 -2.39 -11.89 -9.88
CA GLU A 158 -2.85 -13.03 -10.66
C GLU A 158 -2.05 -13.22 -11.96
N SER A 159 -1.30 -12.19 -12.42
CA SER A 159 -0.51 -12.23 -13.65
C SER A 159 1.02 -12.12 -13.42
N ILE A 160 1.49 -12.18 -12.16
CA ILE A 160 2.92 -11.98 -11.84
C ILE A 160 3.81 -12.96 -12.60
N TRP A 161 3.41 -14.24 -12.66
CA TRP A 161 4.25 -15.31 -13.17
C TRP A 161 4.38 -15.27 -14.70
N GLU A 162 3.32 -14.83 -15.38
CA GLU A 162 3.27 -14.63 -16.83
C GLU A 162 4.10 -13.42 -17.26
N ASN A 163 4.29 -12.45 -16.34
CA ASN A 163 4.98 -11.20 -16.63
C ASN A 163 6.36 -11.07 -15.96
N LEU A 164 6.97 -12.18 -15.51
CA LEU A 164 8.30 -12.15 -14.90
C LEU A 164 9.38 -11.48 -15.76
N PRO A 165 9.46 -11.70 -17.09
CA PRO A 165 10.44 -11.00 -17.92
C PRO A 165 10.33 -9.47 -17.82
N GLU A 166 9.12 -8.92 -17.96
CA GLU A 166 8.90 -7.47 -17.89
C GLU A 166 9.19 -6.91 -16.49
N ILE A 167 8.80 -7.64 -15.43
CA ILE A 167 9.10 -7.28 -14.05
C ILE A 167 10.61 -7.25 -13.80
N PHE A 168 11.35 -8.25 -14.30
CA PHE A 168 12.80 -8.35 -14.11
C PHE A 168 13.54 -7.27 -14.88
N ASP A 169 13.13 -6.98 -16.12
CA ASP A 169 13.67 -5.88 -16.92
C ASP A 169 13.43 -4.54 -16.23
N TYR A 170 12.20 -4.31 -15.74
CA TYR A 170 11.87 -3.11 -14.99
C TYR A 170 12.72 -2.97 -13.73
N LEU A 171 12.98 -4.07 -13.01
CA LEU A 171 13.80 -4.04 -11.80
C LEU A 171 15.31 -4.05 -12.06
N GLU A 172 15.74 -4.17 -13.32
CA GLU A 172 17.14 -4.38 -13.70
C GLU A 172 17.73 -5.58 -12.94
N ILE A 173 17.03 -6.71 -13.01
CA ILE A 173 17.47 -8.02 -12.54
C ILE A 173 17.69 -8.89 -13.79
N PRO A 174 18.83 -9.59 -13.92
CA PRO A 174 19.06 -10.45 -15.09
C PRO A 174 17.94 -11.48 -15.26
N GLN A 175 17.39 -11.63 -16.47
CA GLN A 175 16.33 -12.60 -16.74
C GLN A 175 16.75 -14.05 -16.48
N SER A 176 18.06 -14.36 -16.45
CA SER A 176 18.58 -15.66 -16.01
C SER A 176 18.15 -16.04 -14.59
N GLU A 177 17.78 -15.06 -13.75
CA GLU A 177 17.32 -15.26 -12.38
C GLU A 177 15.83 -15.64 -12.28
N ILE A 178 15.07 -15.62 -13.39
CA ILE A 178 13.64 -15.96 -13.39
C ILE A 178 13.41 -17.39 -12.86
N GLY A 179 14.31 -18.33 -13.17
CA GLY A 179 14.24 -19.70 -12.66
C GLY A 179 14.35 -19.81 -11.13
N ASN A 180 14.87 -18.77 -10.46
CA ASN A 180 14.98 -18.69 -9.01
C ASN A 180 13.74 -18.05 -8.35
N PHE A 181 12.79 -17.54 -9.15
CA PHE A 181 11.56 -16.93 -8.65
C PHE A 181 10.63 -18.00 -8.05
N PRO A 182 9.99 -17.74 -6.90
CA PRO A 182 9.10 -18.73 -6.29
C PRO A 182 7.96 -19.13 -7.23
N PRO A 183 7.65 -20.44 -7.35
CA PRO A 183 6.59 -20.90 -8.23
C PRO A 183 5.23 -20.39 -7.76
N PRO A 184 4.22 -20.35 -8.66
CA PRO A 184 2.87 -19.97 -8.29
C PRO A 184 2.34 -20.90 -7.19
N GLN A 185 1.69 -20.29 -6.19
CA GLN A 185 1.08 -21.02 -5.08
C GLN A 185 -0.43 -20.80 -5.10
N ASN A 186 -1.17 -21.89 -4.89
CA ASN A 186 -2.61 -21.81 -4.69
C ASN A 186 -2.91 -20.90 -3.49
N ARG A 187 -3.84 -19.96 -3.70
CA ARG A 187 -4.27 -19.10 -2.62
C ARG A 187 -5.00 -19.93 -1.57
N ASN A 188 -4.62 -19.74 -0.31
CA ASN A 188 -5.37 -20.25 0.85
C ASN A 188 -6.71 -19.52 1.07
N SER A 189 -7.05 -18.58 0.20
CA SER A 189 -8.25 -17.76 0.28
C SER A 189 -8.81 -17.73 -1.13
N ASP A 190 -9.94 -18.39 -1.28
CA ASP A 190 -10.68 -18.53 -2.53
C ASP A 190 -12.15 -18.23 -2.24
N TRP A 191 -12.62 -17.08 -2.73
CA TRP A 191 -13.97 -16.59 -2.50
C TRP A 191 -15.02 -17.43 -3.25
N ASN A 192 -14.63 -18.19 -4.28
CA ASN A 192 -15.54 -19.06 -5.02
C ASN A 192 -16.10 -20.19 -4.13
N LEU A 193 -15.37 -20.56 -3.08
CA LEU A 193 -15.74 -21.59 -2.11
C LEU A 193 -16.65 -21.07 -0.98
N LEU A 194 -17.00 -19.78 -0.98
CA LEU A 194 -17.93 -19.21 -0.01
C LEU A 194 -19.38 -19.59 -0.34
N SER A 195 -20.25 -19.54 0.68
CA SER A 195 -21.69 -19.64 0.50
C SER A 195 -22.22 -18.47 -0.34
N GLU A 196 -23.32 -18.68 -1.08
CA GLU A 196 -23.93 -17.63 -1.91
C GLU A 196 -24.28 -16.37 -1.09
N ASP A 197 -24.83 -16.51 0.12
CA ASP A 197 -25.08 -15.38 1.03
C ASP A 197 -23.84 -14.48 1.27
N LEU A 198 -22.64 -15.09 1.37
CA LEU A 198 -21.40 -14.34 1.58
C LEU A 198 -20.91 -13.71 0.28
N LYS A 199 -21.13 -14.37 -0.85
CA LYS A 199 -20.81 -13.82 -2.17
C LYS A 199 -21.66 -12.58 -2.45
N ASP A 200 -22.95 -12.64 -2.17
CA ASP A 200 -23.87 -11.49 -2.31
C ASP A 200 -23.41 -10.31 -1.47
N LEU A 201 -23.04 -10.55 -0.22
CA LEU A 201 -22.47 -9.52 0.67
C LEU A 201 -21.15 -8.94 0.14
N PHE A 202 -20.29 -9.76 -0.48
CA PHE A 202 -19.08 -9.28 -1.15
C PHE A 202 -19.40 -8.40 -2.36
N PHE A 203 -20.31 -8.83 -3.23
CA PHE A 203 -20.73 -8.06 -4.41
C PHE A 203 -21.35 -6.74 -4.01
N ASN A 204 -22.20 -6.72 -2.99
CA ASN A 204 -22.80 -5.49 -2.48
C ASN A 204 -21.76 -4.47 -2.00
N MET A 205 -20.66 -4.94 -1.41
CA MET A 205 -19.64 -4.06 -0.81
C MET A 205 -18.51 -3.69 -1.77
N TYR A 206 -18.10 -4.63 -2.62
CA TYR A 206 -16.88 -4.53 -3.42
C TYR A 206 -17.09 -4.90 -4.89
N GLY A 207 -18.31 -5.14 -5.36
CA GLY A 207 -18.60 -5.54 -6.75
C GLY A 207 -18.03 -4.58 -7.80
N ASP A 208 -18.24 -3.28 -7.63
CA ASP A 208 -17.67 -2.27 -8.54
C ASP A 208 -16.13 -2.29 -8.53
N LEU A 209 -15.53 -2.49 -7.36
CA LEU A 209 -14.08 -2.59 -7.22
C LEU A 209 -13.55 -3.87 -7.85
N GLN A 210 -14.28 -4.98 -7.69
CA GLN A 210 -13.98 -6.27 -8.30
C GLN A 210 -13.90 -6.12 -9.80
N GLU A 211 -14.97 -5.64 -10.42
CA GLU A 211 -15.04 -5.45 -11.87
C GLU A 211 -13.90 -4.56 -12.36
N LYS A 212 -13.71 -3.41 -11.68
CA LYS A 212 -12.64 -2.47 -12.03
C LYS A 212 -11.25 -3.10 -11.98
N ILE A 213 -10.93 -3.84 -10.93
CA ILE A 213 -9.60 -4.42 -10.73
C ILE A 213 -9.36 -5.60 -11.68
N MET A 214 -10.36 -6.45 -11.88
CA MET A 214 -10.23 -7.62 -12.75
C MET A 214 -10.08 -7.21 -14.21
N ASN A 215 -10.74 -6.12 -14.63
CA ASN A 215 -10.63 -5.55 -15.97
C ASN A 215 -9.46 -4.55 -16.13
N PHE A 216 -8.64 -4.31 -15.10
CA PHE A 216 -7.48 -3.42 -15.19
C PHE A 216 -6.27 -4.11 -15.86
N ASP A 217 -5.33 -3.32 -16.38
CA ASP A 217 -4.12 -3.80 -17.04
C ASP A 217 -3.22 -4.63 -16.11
N ASP A 218 -2.91 -5.87 -16.49
CA ASP A 218 -2.04 -6.78 -15.75
C ASP A 218 -0.73 -6.12 -15.30
N ILE A 219 -0.12 -5.33 -16.19
CA ILE A 219 0.98 -4.42 -15.88
C ILE A 219 0.67 -3.02 -16.39
N LYS A 220 0.99 -2.02 -15.56
CA LYS A 220 0.99 -0.62 -15.96
C LYS A 220 2.16 0.14 -15.33
N ILE A 221 2.93 0.83 -16.16
CA ILE A 221 4.04 1.67 -15.68
C ILE A 221 3.61 3.15 -15.64
N ILE A 222 3.63 3.73 -14.44
CA ILE A 222 3.50 5.17 -14.22
C ILE A 222 4.89 5.78 -14.33
N LYS A 223 5.07 6.66 -15.32
CA LYS A 223 6.30 7.45 -15.49
C LYS A 223 6.38 8.56 -14.44
N PRO A 224 7.60 8.98 -14.03
CA PRO A 224 7.79 10.15 -13.19
C PRO A 224 7.09 11.38 -13.78
N LYS A 225 6.37 12.13 -12.95
CA LYS A 225 5.65 13.36 -13.34
C LYS A 225 6.17 14.60 -12.64
N LEU A 226 7.06 14.43 -11.66
CA LEU A 226 7.69 15.51 -10.91
C LEU A 226 9.20 15.47 -11.16
N SER A 227 9.81 16.63 -11.38
CA SER A 227 11.27 16.75 -11.29
C SER A 227 11.68 16.90 -9.82
N ALA A 228 12.81 16.30 -9.44
CA ALA A 228 13.35 16.44 -8.09
C ALA A 228 13.60 17.92 -7.70
N TYR A 229 13.87 18.78 -8.68
CA TYR A 229 14.14 20.21 -8.49
C TYR A 229 12.91 21.04 -8.12
N ILE A 230 11.74 20.76 -8.71
CA ILE A 230 10.48 21.46 -8.38
C ILE A 230 10.01 21.11 -6.94
N PHE A 231 10.50 19.99 -6.40
CA PHE A 231 10.13 19.48 -5.09
C PHE A 231 10.76 20.26 -3.91
N LEU A 232 11.89 20.93 -4.14
CA LEU A 232 12.71 21.53 -3.09
C LEU A 232 12.08 22.72 -2.35
N PRO A 233 11.48 23.76 -2.97
CA PRO A 233 11.15 24.98 -2.22
C PRO A 233 10.06 24.79 -1.15
N LYS A 234 8.99 24.02 -1.46
CA LYS A 234 7.87 23.81 -0.53
C LYS A 234 8.15 22.75 0.54
N TYR A 235 8.98 21.75 0.23
CA TYR A 235 9.27 20.65 1.16
C TYR A 235 10.66 20.75 1.84
N ALA A 236 11.61 21.56 1.34
CA ALA A 236 12.88 21.83 2.04
C ALA A 236 12.65 22.57 3.37
N LEU A 237 11.64 23.45 3.45
CA LEU A 237 11.19 24.03 4.72
C LEU A 237 10.72 22.93 5.69
N TYR A 238 10.05 21.90 5.18
CA TYR A 238 9.50 20.80 5.98
C TYR A 238 10.55 19.76 6.39
N ILE A 239 11.43 19.36 5.47
CA ILE A 239 12.57 18.47 5.74
C ILE A 239 13.58 19.18 6.66
N GLY A 240 13.86 20.47 6.42
CA GLY A 240 14.69 21.30 7.29
C GLY A 240 14.14 21.41 8.71
N ALA A 241 12.83 21.59 8.88
CA ALA A 241 12.18 21.58 10.20
C ALA A 241 12.27 20.21 10.89
N LEU A 242 12.16 19.11 10.14
CA LEU A 242 12.31 17.75 10.66
C LEU A 242 13.76 17.42 11.07
N TYR A 243 14.76 18.00 10.41
CA TYR A 243 16.18 17.85 10.77
C TYR A 243 16.58 18.75 11.95
N LYS A 244 16.03 19.97 12.06
CA LYS A 244 16.34 20.91 13.15
C LYS A 244 15.86 20.43 14.53
N GLN A 245 14.79 19.62 14.59
CA GLN A 245 14.33 18.98 15.83
C GLN A 245 15.26 17.90 16.39
N LYS A 246 16.27 17.45 15.64
CA LYS A 246 17.24 16.44 16.09
C LYS A 246 18.55 17.04 16.63
N LEU A 247 18.70 18.36 16.56
CA LEU A 247 19.89 19.11 17.00
C LEU A 247 19.63 19.93 18.28
N ILE A 248 18.41 19.87 18.85
CA ILE A 248 18.00 20.60 20.06
C ILE A 248 17.29 19.64 21.03
N GLY A 249 17.73 18.38 21.09
CA GLY A 249 17.19 17.37 22.00
C GLY A 249 18.28 16.43 22.46
#